data_AF-A0AAQ4ELT8-F1
#
_entry.id   AF-A0AAQ4ELT8-F1
#
_cell.length_a   1.000
_cell.length_b   1.000
_cell.length_c   1.000
_cell.angle_alpha   90.00
_cell.angle_beta   90.00
_cell.angle_gamma   90.00
#
_symmetry.space_group_name_H-M   'P 1'
#
loop_
_entity.id
_entity.type
_entity.pdbx_description
1 polymer ?
#
loop_
_entity_poly.entity_id
_entity_poly.type
_entity_poly.pdbx_seq_one_letter_code
_entity_poly.pdbx_strand_id
1 'polypeptide(L)'
;MIPARDAKEWTYKMLQEKFIMAQELPRTLDYAPSRMIYLFHVDIPQLTRQVLEWCYQALTNLVLRREHITQEHRRLVDKKQRVDLIVLSMQQNSAAPEQIEEVRLLSLCI
;
A
#
# COMPACT_ATOMS: atom_id res chain seq x y z
N MET A 1 1.50 -14.20 29.53
CA MET A 1 2.37 -15.05 28.68
C MET A 1 1.51 -15.64 27.57
N ILE A 2 2.02 -15.71 26.34
CA ILE A 2 1.27 -16.18 25.16
C ILE A 2 1.10 -17.71 25.24
N PRO A 3 -0.09 -18.28 24.95
CA PRO A 3 -0.27 -19.73 24.94
C PRO A 3 0.52 -20.40 23.80
N ALA A 4 0.91 -21.66 24.00
CA ALA A 4 1.79 -22.38 23.08
C ALA A 4 1.22 -22.55 21.66
N ARG A 5 -0.11 -22.62 21.52
CA ARG A 5 -0.79 -22.70 20.22
C ARG A 5 -0.56 -21.42 19.42
N ASP A 6 -0.91 -20.27 20.00
CA ASP A 6 -0.86 -18.98 19.34
C ASP A 6 0.58 -18.58 19.03
N ALA A 7 1.52 -18.87 19.95
CA ALA A 7 2.93 -18.61 19.73
C ALA A 7 3.49 -19.35 18.50
N LYS A 8 3.09 -20.62 18.29
CA LYS A 8 3.48 -21.39 17.10
C LYS A 8 2.88 -20.80 15.83
N GLU A 9 1.61 -20.41 15.87
CA GLU A 9 0.93 -19.80 14.72
C GLU A 9 1.64 -18.52 14.27
N TRP A 10 1.95 -17.61 15.20
CA TRP A 10 2.67 -16.38 14.90
C TRP A 10 4.09 -16.63 14.40
N THR A 11 4.80 -17.59 14.99
CA THR A 11 6.16 -17.95 14.55
C THR A 11 6.16 -18.46 13.11
N TYR A 12 5.19 -19.29 12.73
CA TYR A 12 5.08 -19.77 11.34
C TYR A 12 4.71 -18.67 10.36
N LYS A 13 3.80 -17.75 10.72
CA LYS A 13 3.49 -16.58 9.88
C LYS A 13 4.72 -15.71 9.65
N MET A 14 5.49 -15.43 10.71
CA MET A 14 6.73 -14.66 10.61
C MET A 14 7.82 -15.35 9.78
N LEU A 15 7.89 -16.69 9.84
CA LEU A 15 8.81 -17.48 9.02
C LEU A 15 8.41 -17.45 7.54
N GLN A 16 7.11 -17.57 7.23
CA GLN A 16 6.58 -17.49 5.85
C GLN A 16 6.87 -16.13 5.21
N GLU A 17 6.66 -15.07 5.98
CA GLU A 17 6.94 -13.68 5.59
C GLU A 17 8.43 -13.31 5.68
N LYS A 18 9.31 -14.27 5.99
CA LYS A 18 10.77 -14.11 6.11
C LYS A 18 11.24 -13.05 7.12
N PHE A 19 10.40 -12.73 8.12
CA PHE A 19 10.81 -11.87 9.24
C PHE A 19 11.78 -12.57 10.19
N ILE A 20 11.65 -13.89 10.30
CA ILE A 20 12.46 -14.74 11.17
C ILE A 20 13.06 -15.84 10.29
N MET A 21 14.31 -16.21 10.57
CA MET A 21 14.99 -17.33 9.93
C MET A 21 15.17 -18.49 10.90
N ALA A 22 15.11 -19.70 10.36
CA ALA A 22 15.36 -20.93 11.10
C ALA A 22 16.75 -21.47 10.73
N GLN A 23 17.62 -21.60 11.73
CA GLN A 23 18.90 -22.28 11.60
C GLN A 23 18.73 -23.73 12.06
N GLU A 24 19.00 -24.66 11.15
CA GLU A 24 18.97 -26.09 11.43
C GLU A 24 20.30 -26.54 12.02
N LEU A 25 20.25 -27.12 13.22
CA LEU A 25 21.41 -27.68 13.90
C LEU A 25 21.24 -29.20 14.02
N PRO A 26 22.08 -29.99 13.33
CA PRO A 26 22.03 -31.43 13.44
C PRO A 26 22.58 -31.87 14.81
N ARG A 27 21.82 -32.71 15.56
CA ARG A 27 22.33 -33.33 16.80
C ARG A 27 23.28 -34.50 16.52
N THR A 28 23.28 -35.02 15.30
CA THR A 28 24.07 -36.17 14.84
C THR A 28 24.44 -35.90 13.38
N LEU A 29 25.52 -36.48 12.85
CA LEU A 29 25.98 -36.26 11.46
C LEU A 29 24.90 -36.57 10.38
N ASP A 30 23.87 -37.32 10.76
CA ASP A 30 22.71 -37.56 9.94
C ASP A 30 21.78 -36.33 9.94
N TYR A 31 21.62 -35.70 8.79
CA TYR A 31 20.71 -34.56 8.56
C TYR A 31 19.22 -35.00 8.56
N ALA A 32 18.82 -35.86 9.49
CA ALA A 32 17.44 -36.32 9.64
C ALA A 32 16.58 -35.26 10.38
N PRO A 33 15.44 -34.82 9.81
CA PRO A 33 14.58 -33.79 10.43
C PRO A 33 14.06 -34.15 11.82
N SER A 34 13.95 -35.45 12.13
CA SER A 34 13.51 -35.95 13.44
C SER A 34 14.51 -35.72 14.58
N ARG A 35 15.79 -35.43 14.26
CA ARG A 35 16.87 -35.19 15.24
C ARG A 35 17.53 -33.83 15.07
N MET A 36 16.87 -32.91 14.35
CA MET A 36 17.33 -31.52 14.17
C MET A 36 16.76 -30.61 15.25
N ILE A 37 17.55 -29.61 15.62
CA ILE A 37 17.09 -28.47 16.43
C ILE A 37 16.93 -27.28 15.50
N TYR A 38 15.78 -26.61 15.59
CA TYR A 38 15.52 -25.36 14.88
C TYR A 38 15.75 -24.19 15.83
N LEU A 39 16.73 -23.35 15.52
CA LEU A 39 16.96 -22.08 16.21
C LEU A 39 16.41 -20.93 15.38
N PHE A 40 15.48 -20.18 15.96
CA PHE A 40 14.93 -18.99 15.33
C PHE A 40 15.80 -17.78 15.66
N HIS A 41 16.17 -17.01 14.63
CA HIS A 41 16.90 -15.76 14.78
C HIS A 41 16.37 -14.70 13.80
N VAL A 42 16.69 -13.44 14.09
CA VAL A 42 16.30 -12.30 13.27
C VAL A 42 17.56 -11.61 12.76
N ASP A 43 17.73 -11.56 11.43
CA ASP A 43 18.74 -10.74 10.78
C ASP A 43 18.15 -9.37 10.45
N ILE A 44 18.46 -8.38 11.29
CA ILE A 44 17.96 -7.01 11.15
C ILE A 44 18.43 -6.34 9.85
N PRO A 45 19.71 -6.43 9.44
CA PRO A 45 20.16 -5.94 8.13
C PRO A 45 19.38 -6.52 6.94
N GLN A 46 19.12 -7.82 6.90
CA GLN A 46 18.34 -8.43 5.83
C GLN A 46 16.89 -7.97 5.86
N LEU A 47 16.28 -7.98 7.04
CA LEU A 47 14.88 -7.58 7.22
C LEU A 47 14.65 -6.14 6.78
N THR A 48 15.57 -5.24 7.11
CA THR A 48 15.46 -3.82 6.74
C THR A 48 15.44 -3.63 5.22
N ARG A 49 16.26 -4.39 4.47
CA ARG A 49 16.25 -4.35 2.99
C ARG A 49 14.94 -4.88 2.42
N GLN A 50 14.42 -5.97 2.98
CA GLN A 50 13.15 -6.54 2.56
C GLN A 50 11.98 -5.57 2.79
N VAL A 51 11.90 -4.96 3.98
CA VAL A 51 10.86 -3.97 4.29
C VAL A 51 10.98 -2.75 3.38
N LEU A 52 12.21 -2.28 3.10
CA LEU A 52 12.44 -1.18 2.19
C LEU A 52 11.94 -1.49 0.76
N GLU A 53 12.21 -2.69 0.27
CA GLU A 53 11.71 -3.16 -1.03
C GLU A 53 10.18 -3.18 -1.08
N TRP A 54 9.53 -3.69 -0.02
CA TRP A 54 8.07 -3.68 0.10
C TRP A 54 7.50 -2.26 0.10
N CYS A 55 8.15 -1.32 0.78
CA CYS A 55 7.75 0.10 0.75
C CYS A 55 7.83 0.67 -0.67
N TYR A 56 8.89 0.38 -1.42
CA TYR A 56 9.02 0.84 -2.81
C TYR A 56 7.98 0.20 -3.73
N GLN A 57 7.71 -1.08 -3.59
CA GLN A 57 6.66 -1.77 -4.35
C GLN A 57 5.28 -1.19 -4.03
N ALA A 58 4.98 -0.97 -2.75
CA ALA A 58 3.72 -0.37 -2.32
C ALA A 58 3.54 1.06 -2.87
N LEU A 59 4.58 1.89 -2.82
CA LEU A 59 4.58 3.24 -3.38
C LEU A 59 4.31 3.19 -4.90
N THR A 60 5.01 2.31 -5.62
CA THR A 60 4.85 2.14 -7.06
C THR A 60 3.43 1.71 -7.42
N ASN A 61 2.89 0.71 -6.70
CA ASN A 61 1.53 0.23 -6.89
C ASN A 61 0.49 1.35 -6.63
N LEU A 62 0.73 2.21 -5.64
CA LEU A 62 -0.16 3.35 -5.36
C LEU A 62 -0.12 4.38 -6.50
N VAL A 63 1.07 4.73 -6.99
CA VAL A 63 1.23 5.66 -8.13
C VAL A 63 0.56 5.12 -9.38
N LEU A 64 0.81 3.85 -9.71
CA LEU A 64 0.19 3.18 -10.86
C LEU A 64 -1.33 3.12 -10.74
N ARG A 65 -1.85 2.79 -9.55
CA ARG A 65 -3.29 2.79 -9.31
C ARG A 65 -3.90 4.17 -9.46
N ARG A 66 -3.25 5.22 -8.95
CA ARG A 66 -3.69 6.61 -9.12
C ARG A 66 -3.73 7.00 -10.59
N GLU A 67 -2.69 6.66 -11.33
CA GLU A 67 -2.60 6.95 -12.76
C GLU A 67 -3.70 6.21 -13.53
N HIS A 68 -3.90 4.92 -13.26
CA HIS A 68 -4.96 4.14 -13.87
C HIS A 68 -6.34 4.76 -13.64
N ILE A 69 -6.68 5.11 -12.39
CA ILE A 69 -7.95 5.77 -12.06
C ILE A 69 -8.10 7.11 -12.79
N THR A 70 -7.00 7.89 -12.86
CA THR A 70 -6.98 9.19 -13.54
C THR A 70 -7.18 9.04 -15.05
N GLN A 71 -6.60 8.00 -15.65
CA GLN A 71 -6.76 7.70 -17.07
C GLN A 71 -8.19 7.25 -17.40
N GLU A 72 -8.78 6.37 -16.59
CA GLU A 72 -10.18 5.94 -16.75
C GLU A 72 -11.14 7.13 -16.65
N HIS A 73 -10.92 8.03 -15.69
CA HIS A 73 -11.78 9.18 -15.44
C HIS A 73 -11.31 10.46 -16.13
N ARG A 74 -10.41 10.36 -17.13
CA ARG A 74 -9.78 11.52 -17.77
C ARG A 74 -10.80 12.53 -18.30
N ARG A 75 -11.88 12.06 -18.93
CA ARG A 75 -12.95 12.92 -19.45
C ARG A 75 -13.63 13.73 -18.35
N LEU A 76 -13.86 13.12 -17.19
CA LEU A 76 -14.46 13.77 -16.03
C LEU A 76 -13.49 14.78 -15.42
N VAL A 77 -12.21 14.44 -15.32
CA VAL A 77 -11.15 15.34 -14.84
C VAL A 77 -11.02 16.57 -15.75
N ASP A 78 -10.96 16.39 -17.07
CA ASP A 78 -10.88 17.49 -18.04
C ASP A 78 -12.11 18.40 -17.97
N LYS A 79 -13.32 17.80 -17.83
CA LYS A 79 -14.56 18.58 -17.69
C LYS A 79 -14.59 19.37 -16.38
N LYS A 80 -14.19 18.76 -15.26
CA LYS A 80 -14.09 19.42 -13.96
C LYS A 80 -13.10 20.57 -14.00
N GLN A 81 -11.92 20.38 -14.57
CA GLN A 81 -10.91 21.43 -14.75
C GLN A 81 -11.44 22.62 -15.56
N ARG A 82 -12.17 22.38 -16.65
CA ARG A 82 -12.78 23.46 -17.45
C ARG A 82 -13.82 24.25 -16.64
N VAL A 83 -14.67 23.56 -15.90
CA VAL A 83 -15.68 24.19 -15.04
C VAL A 83 -15.00 25.02 -13.94
N ASP A 84 -13.97 24.47 -13.29
CA ASP A 84 -13.22 25.18 -12.24
C ASP A 84 -12.54 26.46 -12.78
N LEU A 85 -11.97 26.42 -14.00
CA LEU A 85 -11.40 27.60 -14.65
C LEU A 85 -12.45 28.67 -14.97
N ILE A 86 -13.63 28.27 -15.43
CA ILE A 86 -14.73 29.20 -15.71
C ILE A 86 -15.18 29.87 -14.42
N VAL A 87 -15.35 29.10 -13.33
CA VAL A 87 -15.72 29.63 -12.01
C VAL A 87 -14.68 30.65 -11.53
N LEU A 88 -13.38 30.35 -11.63
CA LEU A 88 -12.31 31.27 -11.25
C LEU A 88 -12.37 32.58 -12.07
N SER A 89 -12.59 32.48 -13.38
CA SER A 89 -12.72 33.67 -14.24
C SER A 89 -13.97 34.51 -13.92
N MET A 90 -15.09 33.87 -13.57
CA MET A 90 -16.33 34.55 -13.19
C MET A 90 -16.23 35.24 -11.83
N GLN A 91 -15.53 34.62 -10.87
CA GLN A 91 -15.24 35.23 -9.57
C GLN A 91 -14.35 36.46 -9.70
N GLN A 92 -13.35 36.41 -10.58
CA GLN A 92 -12.44 37.53 -10.81
C GLN A 92 -13.12 38.72 -11.51
N ASN A 93 -14.17 38.45 -12.29
CA ASN A 93 -14.99 39.45 -12.96
C ASN A 93 -16.20 39.93 -12.14
N SER A 94 -16.30 39.57 -10.85
CA SER A 94 -17.41 39.95 -9.95
C SER A 94 -18.80 39.55 -10.46
N ALA A 95 -18.94 38.35 -11.04
CA ALA A 95 -20.22 37.83 -11.55
C ALA A 95 -21.21 37.49 -10.42
N ALA A 96 -22.51 37.50 -10.74
CA ALA A 96 -23.60 37.24 -9.80
C ALA A 96 -23.52 35.82 -9.19
N PRO A 97 -23.80 35.65 -7.88
CA PRO A 97 -23.64 34.38 -7.17
C PRO A 97 -24.51 33.25 -7.72
N GLU A 98 -25.65 33.57 -8.34
CA GLU A 98 -26.58 32.59 -8.92
C GLU A 98 -25.98 31.88 -10.14
N GLN A 99 -25.23 32.58 -10.98
CA GLN A 99 -24.59 32.01 -12.17
C GLN A 99 -23.42 31.08 -11.82
N ILE A 100 -22.73 31.38 -10.71
CA ILE A 100 -21.63 30.54 -10.20
C ILE A 100 -22.17 29.21 -9.68
N GLU A 101 -23.37 29.20 -9.10
CA GLU A 101 -23.98 28.01 -8.53
C GLU A 101 -24.57 27.07 -9.61
N GLU A 102 -25.12 27.62 -10.71
CA GLU A 102 -25.54 26.83 -11.87
C GLU A 102 -24.37 26.11 -12.55
N VAL A 103 -23.23 26.80 -12.71
CA VAL A 103 -22.00 26.22 -13.27
C VAL A 103 -21.43 25.13 -12.34
N ARG A 104 -21.61 25.28 -11.02
CA ARG A 104 -21.22 24.27 -10.02
C ARG A 104 -22.13 23.03 -10.08
N LEU A 105 -23.44 23.22 -10.26
CA LEU A 105 -24.43 22.14 -10.42
C LEU A 105 -24.18 21.31 -11.70
N LEU A 106 -23.68 21.92 -12.77
CA LEU A 106 -23.25 21.21 -13.98
C LEU A 106 -22.10 20.21 -13.75
N SER A 107 -21.35 20.35 -12.65
CA SER A 107 -20.34 19.37 -12.23
C SER A 107 -20.93 18.17 -11.48
N LEU A 108 -22.15 18.31 -10.92
CA LEU A 108 -22.87 17.30 -10.12
C LEU A 108 -23.84 16.44 -10.94
N CYS A 109 -24.20 16.83 -12.16
CA CYS A 109 -25.09 16.05 -13.05
C CYS A 109 -24.38 14.89 -13.80
N ILE A 110 -23.29 14.33 -13.26
CA ILE A 110 -22.64 13.09 -13.73
C ILE A 110 -22.57 12.14 -12.53
#